data_AF-A0A1W0WHI5-F1
#
_entry.id   AF-A0A1W0WHI5-F1
#
_cell.length_a   1.000
_cell.length_b   1.000
_cell.length_c   1.000
_cell.angle_alpha   90.00
_cell.angle_beta   90.00
_cell.angle_gamma   90.00
#
_symmetry.space_group_name_H-M   'P 1'
#
loop_
_entity.id
_entity.type
_entity.pdbx_description
1 polymer ?
#
loop_
_entity_poly.entity_id
_entity_poly.type
_entity_poly.pdbx_seq_one_letter_code
_entity_poly.pdbx_strand_id
1 'polypeptide(L)'
;MAATSAEFSLEKDTTNNLAPSTAMFQATLQGLTVYFQLIRLRNSCFLWIGDSARRVDALSVALPNPFDNKAPLVTAITDRRTNDAQPVRDEGQQIAAKLSRKLGAQVFVTYNVAEASEESDLLTAIEAHLFSLIKNGVAFTL
;
A
#
# COMPACT_ATOMS: atom_id res chain seq x y z
N MET A 1 2.45 6.46 49.28
CA MET A 1 3.03 5.80 48.09
C MET A 1 1.93 5.63 47.06
N ALA A 2 1.78 6.60 46.16
CA ALA A 2 0.87 6.50 45.02
C ALA A 2 1.74 6.38 43.78
N ALA A 3 1.62 5.25 43.08
CA ALA A 3 2.34 4.99 41.85
C ALA A 3 1.76 5.88 40.74
N THR A 4 2.62 6.72 40.17
CA THR A 4 2.39 7.54 38.98
C THR A 4 2.08 6.65 37.78
N SER A 5 0.83 6.69 37.32
CA SER A 5 0.42 6.21 36.01
C SER A 5 1.11 7.07 34.95
N ALA A 6 2.00 6.49 34.16
CA ALA A 6 2.54 7.15 32.98
C ALA A 6 1.44 7.26 31.92
N GLU A 7 0.88 8.45 31.76
CA GLU A 7 0.03 8.78 30.62
C GLU A 7 0.88 8.76 29.34
N PHE A 8 0.67 7.73 28.52
CA PHE A 8 1.16 7.68 27.15
C PHE A 8 0.36 8.71 26.33
N SER A 9 0.90 9.93 26.24
CA SER A 9 0.34 10.98 25.40
C SER A 9 0.63 10.65 23.95
N LEU A 10 -0.43 10.24 23.24
CA LEU A 10 -0.44 10.16 21.79
C LEU A 10 -0.40 11.60 21.27
N GLU A 11 0.79 12.14 21.00
CA GLU A 11 0.90 13.41 20.29
C GLU A 11 0.24 13.22 18.92
N LYS A 12 -0.95 13.80 18.78
CA LYS A 12 -1.57 14.05 17.47
C LYS A 12 -0.67 15.04 16.77
N ASP A 13 0.34 14.51 16.09
CA ASP A 13 1.24 15.28 15.24
C ASP A 13 0.42 15.77 14.03
N THR A 14 -0.30 16.85 14.28
CA THR A 14 -1.09 17.63 13.32
C THR A 14 -0.15 18.66 12.67
N THR A 15 1.13 18.32 12.52
CA THR A 15 2.05 19.14 11.78
C THR A 15 1.77 18.93 10.30
N ASN A 16 1.52 20.07 9.66
CA ASN A 16 1.33 20.28 8.24
C ASN A 16 2.64 19.89 7.52
N ASN A 17 2.98 18.60 7.52
CA ASN A 17 4.30 18.11 7.16
C ASN A 17 4.38 18.11 5.63
N LEU A 18 4.79 19.25 5.07
CA LEU A 18 4.95 19.51 3.64
C LEU A 18 5.98 18.57 2.98
N ALA A 19 6.88 17.99 3.78
CA ALA A 19 7.91 17.09 3.28
C ALA A 19 7.37 15.66 3.10
N PRO A 20 7.76 14.96 2.02
CA PRO A 20 7.50 13.53 1.89
C PRO A 20 8.07 12.76 3.08
N SER A 21 7.26 11.87 3.67
CA SER A 21 7.74 10.97 4.73
C SER A 21 7.74 9.53 4.23
N THR A 22 8.75 8.76 4.61
CA THR A 22 8.96 7.40 4.10
C THR A 22 8.95 6.39 5.24
N ALA A 23 8.29 5.26 5.03
CA ALA A 23 8.29 4.11 5.94
C ALA A 23 8.64 2.84 5.17
N MET A 24 9.47 1.99 5.79
CA MET A 24 9.92 0.72 5.22
C MET A 24 9.65 -0.39 6.20
N PHE A 25 9.11 -1.49 5.72
CA PHE A 25 8.88 -2.67 6.55
C PHE A 25 8.84 -3.92 5.67
N GLN A 26 8.91 -5.08 6.31
CA GLN A 26 8.83 -6.37 5.66
C GLN A 26 7.95 -7.30 6.49
N ALA A 27 7.31 -8.25 5.84
CA ALA A 27 6.53 -9.29 6.50
C ALA A 27 6.72 -10.63 5.80
N THR A 28 6.75 -11.70 6.58
CA THR A 28 6.70 -13.06 6.04
C THR A 28 5.24 -13.48 5.94
N LEU A 29 4.74 -13.58 4.71
CA LEU A 29 3.35 -13.91 4.38
C LEU A 29 3.34 -15.18 3.52
N GLN A 30 2.61 -16.21 3.95
CA GLN A 30 2.59 -17.51 3.27
C GLN A 30 3.99 -18.10 3.01
N GLY A 31 4.92 -17.90 3.94
CA GLY A 31 6.30 -18.36 3.81
C GLY A 31 7.20 -17.51 2.91
N LEU A 32 6.68 -16.47 2.27
CA LEU A 32 7.44 -15.53 1.44
C LEU A 32 7.69 -14.21 2.18
N THR A 33 8.93 -13.72 2.12
CA THR A 33 9.25 -12.37 2.61
C THR A 33 8.84 -11.33 1.57
N VAL A 34 7.84 -10.53 1.93
CA VAL A 34 7.35 -9.40 1.15
C VAL A 34 7.90 -8.11 1.76
N TYR A 35 8.42 -7.24 0.90
CA TYR A 35 8.96 -5.95 1.27
C TYR A 35 7.99 -4.85 0.89
N PHE A 36 7.90 -3.85 1.75
CA PHE A 36 7.00 -2.72 1.61
C PHE A 36 7.77 -1.42 1.77
N GLN A 37 7.52 -0.48 0.87
CA GLN A 37 7.97 0.90 0.96
C GLN A 37 6.76 1.80 0.79
N LEU A 38 6.52 2.65 1.78
CA LEU A 38 5.50 3.67 1.70
C LEU A 38 6.15 5.05 1.66
N ILE A 39 5.73 5.86 0.71
CA ILE A 39 6.04 7.29 0.66
C ILE A 39 4.73 8.04 0.77
N ARG A 40 4.57 8.76 1.87
CA ARG A 40 3.45 9.66 2.11
C ARG A 40 3.78 11.01 1.49
N LEU A 41 2.89 11.48 0.62
CA LEU A 41 2.92 12.82 0.03
C LEU A 41 1.78 13.63 0.63
N ARG A 42 1.66 14.91 0.23
CA ARG A 42 0.69 15.83 0.83
C ARG A 42 -0.76 15.36 0.73
N ASN A 43 -1.19 14.89 -0.45
CA ASN A 43 -2.56 14.44 -0.73
C ASN A 43 -2.59 13.09 -1.48
N SER A 44 -1.49 12.35 -1.39
CA SER A 44 -1.33 11.09 -2.10
C SER A 44 -0.34 10.19 -1.38
N CYS A 45 -0.30 8.92 -1.74
CA CYS A 45 0.75 8.03 -1.29
C CYS A 45 1.25 7.16 -2.43
N PHE A 46 2.52 6.77 -2.31
CA PHE A 46 3.15 5.80 -3.17
C PHE A 46 3.49 4.57 -2.33
N LEU A 47 3.01 3.41 -2.75
CA LEU A 47 3.25 2.13 -2.13
C LEU A 47 4.03 1.23 -3.11
N TRP A 48 5.18 0.75 -2.68
CA TRP A 48 5.89 -0.32 -3.35
C TRP A 48 5.80 -1.60 -2.55
N ILE A 49 5.45 -2.67 -3.25
CA ILE A 49 5.29 -4.02 -2.74
C ILE A 49 6.14 -4.89 -3.63
N GLY A 50 7.13 -5.58 -3.07
CA GLY A 50 8.00 -6.40 -3.88
C GLY A 50 8.72 -7.49 -3.11
N ASP A 51 9.53 -8.22 -3.86
CA ASP A 51 10.41 -9.27 -3.37
C ASP A 51 11.86 -8.77 -3.21
N SER A 52 12.77 -9.68 -2.89
CA SER A 52 14.20 -9.39 -2.71
C SER A 52 14.88 -8.85 -3.97
N ALA A 53 14.29 -8.99 -5.15
CA ALA A 53 14.84 -8.48 -6.40
C ALA A 53 14.63 -6.97 -6.60
N ARG A 54 13.80 -6.33 -5.75
CA ARG A 54 13.63 -4.86 -5.70
C ARG A 54 13.24 -4.23 -7.05
N ARG A 55 12.43 -4.93 -7.84
CA ARG A 55 12.01 -4.49 -9.17
C ARG A 55 10.88 -3.46 -9.10
N VAL A 56 10.73 -2.68 -10.17
CA VAL A 56 9.62 -1.74 -10.40
C VAL A 56 9.12 -1.95 -11.83
N ASP A 57 8.50 -3.09 -12.05
CA ASP A 57 8.06 -3.52 -13.38
C ASP A 57 6.63 -3.07 -13.69
N ALA A 58 5.80 -2.90 -12.67
CA ALA A 58 4.39 -2.56 -12.83
C ALA A 58 3.99 -1.47 -11.85
N LEU A 59 3.35 -0.43 -12.38
CA LEU A 59 2.88 0.74 -11.65
C LEU A 59 1.43 1.00 -12.02
N SER A 60 0.58 1.06 -11.01
CA SER A 60 -0.83 1.39 -11.12
C SER A 60 -1.14 2.62 -10.28
N VAL A 61 -2.20 3.35 -10.65
CA VAL A 61 -2.72 4.46 -9.88
C VAL A 61 -4.22 4.34 -9.73
N ALA A 62 -4.70 4.69 -8.54
CA ALA A 62 -6.12 4.86 -8.26
C ALA A 62 -6.39 6.25 -7.68
N LEU A 63 -7.54 6.80 -8.05
CA LEU A 63 -8.02 8.12 -7.66
C LEU A 63 -9.46 8.01 -7.12
N PRO A 64 -9.84 8.82 -6.12
CA PRO A 64 -11.23 8.93 -5.72
C PRO A 64 -12.08 9.39 -6.91
N ASN A 65 -13.22 8.73 -7.12
CA ASN A 65 -14.15 9.10 -8.17
C ASN A 65 -15.17 10.10 -7.62
N PRO A 66 -15.23 11.35 -8.15
CA PRO A 66 -16.15 12.36 -7.65
C PRO A 66 -17.64 12.03 -7.91
N PHE A 67 -17.91 11.07 -8.80
CA PHE A 67 -19.27 10.65 -9.15
C PHE A 67 -19.72 9.37 -8.43
N ASP A 68 -18.78 8.53 -7.97
CA ASP A 68 -19.07 7.30 -7.22
C ASP A 68 -17.99 7.00 -6.17
N ASN A 69 -18.29 7.33 -4.91
CA ASN A 69 -17.39 7.09 -3.78
C ASN A 69 -17.05 5.61 -3.53
N LYS A 70 -17.80 4.66 -4.13
CA LYS A 70 -17.54 3.22 -3.98
C LYS A 70 -16.60 2.66 -5.05
N ALA A 71 -16.46 3.35 -6.19
CA ALA A 71 -15.72 2.90 -7.35
C ALA A 71 -14.64 3.92 -7.75
N PRO A 72 -13.42 3.83 -7.18
CA PRO A 72 -12.27 4.63 -7.59
C PRO A 72 -11.97 4.49 -9.09
N LEU A 73 -11.40 5.55 -9.67
CA LEU A 73 -10.86 5.50 -11.03
C LEU A 73 -9.48 4.85 -10.97
N VAL A 74 -9.26 3.78 -11.73
CA VAL A 74 -8.03 2.97 -11.67
C VAL A 74 -7.44 2.86 -13.07
N THR A 75 -6.11 2.94 -13.17
CA THR A 75 -5.39 2.73 -14.43
C THR A 75 -3.97 2.22 -14.18
N ALA A 76 -3.46 1.40 -15.11
CA ALA A 76 -2.06 1.03 -15.15
C ALA A 76 -1.26 2.13 -15.88
N ILE A 77 -0.19 2.60 -15.25
CA ILE A 77 0.73 3.58 -15.85
C ILE A 77 1.78 2.84 -16.70
N THR A 78 2.33 1.75 -16.16
CA THR A 78 3.24 0.87 -16.88
C THR A 78 3.04 -0.56 -16.39
N ASP A 79 3.17 -1.51 -17.30
CA ASP A 79 3.35 -2.92 -16.96
C ASP A 79 4.40 -3.49 -17.90
N ARG A 80 5.59 -3.75 -17.35
CA ARG A 80 6.73 -4.35 -18.06
C ARG A 80 6.75 -5.87 -17.90
N ARG A 81 5.78 -6.45 -17.18
CA ARG A 81 5.60 -7.90 -17.02
C ARG A 81 4.80 -8.50 -18.18
N THR A 82 4.24 -7.68 -19.05
CA THR A 82 3.47 -8.13 -20.22
C THR A 82 4.42 -8.52 -21.35
N ASN A 83 4.94 -9.73 -21.29
CA ASN A 83 5.26 -10.49 -22.50
C ASN A 83 3.93 -11.06 -23.04
N ASP A 84 3.75 -11.13 -24.36
CA ASP A 84 2.51 -11.57 -25.05
C ASP A 84 1.95 -12.95 -24.61
N ALA A 85 2.66 -13.67 -23.74
CA ALA A 85 2.33 -14.99 -23.21
C ALA A 85 1.93 -15.02 -21.72
N GLN A 86 1.84 -13.88 -21.03
CA GLN A 86 1.42 -13.81 -19.63
C GLN A 86 0.13 -12.98 -19.48
N PRO A 87 -0.85 -13.46 -18.69
CA PRO A 87 -2.06 -12.69 -18.42
C PRO A 87 -1.70 -11.36 -17.77
N VAL A 88 -2.41 -10.30 -18.16
CA VAL A 88 -2.28 -8.97 -17.55
C VAL A 88 -2.65 -9.10 -16.08
N ARG A 89 -1.67 -8.93 -15.19
CA ARG A 89 -1.90 -9.06 -13.75
C ARG A 89 -2.35 -7.73 -13.15
N ASP A 90 -3.43 -7.76 -12.39
CA ASP A 90 -4.13 -6.57 -11.90
C ASP A 90 -3.95 -6.34 -10.38
N GLU A 91 -3.05 -7.04 -9.70
CA GLU A 91 -2.94 -6.97 -8.23
C GLU A 91 -2.64 -5.55 -7.75
N GLY A 92 -1.73 -4.87 -8.45
CA GLY A 92 -1.41 -3.46 -8.18
C GLY A 92 -2.63 -2.55 -8.34
N GLN A 93 -3.50 -2.82 -9.33
CA GLN A 93 -4.73 -2.06 -9.54
C GLN A 93 -5.76 -2.33 -8.44
N GLN A 94 -5.92 -3.60 -8.03
CA GLN A 94 -6.84 -3.98 -6.95
C GLN A 94 -6.45 -3.32 -5.61
N ILE A 95 -5.16 -3.38 -5.25
CA ILE A 95 -4.64 -2.75 -4.04
C ILE A 95 -4.79 -1.23 -4.12
N ALA A 96 -4.43 -0.61 -5.25
CA ALA A 96 -4.56 0.83 -5.44
C ALA A 96 -6.01 1.30 -5.24
N ALA A 97 -6.97 0.60 -5.86
CA ALA A 97 -8.39 0.91 -5.75
C ALA A 97 -8.86 0.84 -4.29
N LYS A 98 -8.58 -0.28 -3.60
CA LYS A 98 -9.00 -0.46 -2.21
C LYS A 98 -8.39 0.59 -1.28
N LEU A 99 -7.11 0.93 -1.48
CA LEU A 99 -6.43 1.96 -0.71
C LEU A 99 -6.98 3.36 -1.00
N SER A 100 -7.17 3.72 -2.27
CA SER A 100 -7.71 5.03 -2.65
C SER A 100 -9.10 5.24 -2.07
N ARG A 101 -9.96 4.21 -2.11
CA ARG A 101 -11.28 4.25 -1.45
C ARG A 101 -11.18 4.41 0.06
N LYS A 102 -10.24 3.72 0.72
CA LYS A 102 -10.10 3.74 2.18
C LYS A 102 -9.50 5.05 2.69
N LEU A 103 -8.60 5.65 1.92
CA LEU A 103 -7.88 6.87 2.28
C LEU A 103 -8.54 8.14 1.73
N GLY A 104 -9.43 8.03 0.74
CA GLY A 104 -10.01 9.19 0.05
C GLY A 104 -8.98 10.01 -0.73
N ALA A 105 -7.89 9.38 -1.18
CA ALA A 105 -6.74 10.04 -1.79
C ALA A 105 -6.22 9.31 -3.03
N GLN A 106 -5.36 9.97 -3.80
CA GLN A 106 -4.64 9.34 -4.91
C GLN A 106 -3.61 8.35 -4.35
N VAL A 107 -3.59 7.13 -4.89
CA VAL A 107 -2.67 6.07 -4.46
C VAL A 107 -1.97 5.48 -5.66
N PHE A 108 -0.64 5.56 -5.66
CA PHE A 108 0.23 4.86 -6.60
C PHE A 108 0.67 3.54 -5.97
N VAL A 109 0.57 2.44 -6.71
CA VAL A 109 0.98 1.11 -6.24
C VAL A 109 1.87 0.45 -7.27
N THR A 110 3.00 -0.06 -6.80
CA THR A 110 3.86 -0.97 -7.56
C THR A 110 3.82 -2.34 -6.91
N TYR A 111 3.53 -3.37 -7.70
CA TYR A 111 3.40 -4.75 -7.22
C TYR A 111 4.37 -5.64 -8.00
N ASN A 112 5.39 -6.12 -7.31
CA ASN A 112 6.57 -6.79 -7.88
C ASN A 112 6.97 -8.02 -7.07
N VAL A 113 5.97 -8.74 -6.57
CA VAL A 113 6.18 -10.02 -5.87
C VAL A 113 6.08 -11.15 -6.90
N ALA A 114 7.13 -11.96 -7.03
CA ALA A 114 7.09 -13.17 -7.86
C ALA A 114 6.14 -14.21 -7.25
N GLU A 115 5.33 -14.87 -8.08
CA GLU A 115 4.44 -15.94 -7.62
C GLU A 115 5.21 -17.14 -7.09
N ALA A 116 4.82 -17.62 -5.92
CA ALA A 116 5.01 -19.01 -5.54
C ALA A 116 3.69 -19.75 -5.80
N SER A 117 3.47 -20.14 -7.05
CA SER A 117 2.60 -21.25 -7.53
C SER A 117 1.15 -21.44 -7.01
N GLU A 118 0.58 -20.63 -6.13
CA GLU A 118 -0.83 -20.73 -5.67
C GLU A 118 -1.39 -19.29 -5.43
N GLU A 119 -2.05 -18.74 -6.45
CA GLU A 119 -2.13 -17.29 -6.75
C GLU A 119 -3.11 -16.41 -5.94
N SER A 120 -4.01 -16.94 -5.10
CA SER A 120 -5.04 -16.11 -4.44
C SER A 120 -4.74 -15.74 -2.98
N ASP A 121 -3.99 -16.59 -2.27
CA ASP A 121 -3.87 -16.48 -0.81
C ASP A 121 -2.82 -15.44 -0.40
N LEU A 122 -1.77 -15.26 -1.21
CA LEU A 122 -0.72 -14.28 -0.94
C LEU A 122 -1.23 -12.85 -1.08
N LEU A 123 -1.94 -12.54 -2.16
CA LEU A 123 -2.51 -11.20 -2.38
C LEU A 123 -3.46 -10.83 -1.23
N THR A 124 -4.33 -11.77 -0.84
CA THR A 124 -5.25 -11.58 0.28
C THR A 124 -4.49 -11.35 1.60
N ALA A 125 -3.41 -12.09 1.85
CA ALA A 125 -2.56 -11.90 3.03
C ALA A 125 -1.86 -10.54 3.03
N ILE A 126 -1.37 -10.09 1.87
CA ILE A 126 -0.75 -8.78 1.68
C ILE A 126 -1.75 -7.66 1.99
N GLU A 127 -2.96 -7.74 1.43
CA GLU A 127 -4.01 -6.75 1.67
C GLU A 127 -4.42 -6.70 3.15
N ALA A 128 -4.63 -7.87 3.78
CA ALA A 128 -4.97 -7.95 5.19
C ALA A 128 -3.89 -7.32 6.07
N HIS A 129 -2.61 -7.58 5.77
CA HIS A 129 -1.48 -7.01 6.48
C HIS A 129 -1.43 -5.48 6.30
N LEU A 130 -1.51 -4.98 5.07
CA LEU A 130 -1.51 -3.54 4.77
C LEU A 130 -2.67 -2.81 5.45
N PHE A 131 -3.89 -3.35 5.38
CA PHE A 131 -5.06 -2.70 5.98
C PHE A 131 -5.04 -2.72 7.50
N SER A 132 -4.40 -3.71 8.11
CA SER A 132 -4.12 -3.73 9.55
C SER A 132 -3.17 -2.59 9.94
N LEU A 133 -2.09 -2.39 9.20
CA LEU A 133 -1.14 -1.29 9.44
C LEU A 133 -1.79 0.09 9.32
N ILE A 134 -2.68 0.26 8.34
CA ILE A 134 -3.49 1.48 8.18
C ILE A 134 -4.40 1.68 9.40
N LYS A 135 -5.10 0.63 9.82
CA LYS A 135 -6.06 0.69 10.94
C LYS A 135 -5.37 1.06 12.26
N ASN A 136 -4.15 0.55 12.47
CA ASN A 136 -3.39 0.79 13.70
C ASN A 136 -2.67 2.16 13.70
N GLY A 137 -2.84 2.99 12.66
CA GLY A 137 -2.25 4.32 12.59
C GLY A 137 -0.73 4.31 12.38
N VAL A 138 -0.15 3.16 12.02
CA VAL A 138 1.31 2.98 12.00
C VAL A 138 1.96 3.59 10.75
N ALA A 139 1.20 3.94 9.70
CA ALA A 139 1.80 4.44 8.46
C ALA A 139 0.92 5.30 7.53
N PHE A 140 -0.39 5.46 7.75
CA PHE A 140 -1.30 5.96 6.70
C PHE A 140 -2.35 6.99 7.16
N THR A 141 -1.96 7.96 7.96
CA THR A 141 -2.75 9.19 8.13
C THR A 141 -2.33 10.17 7.03
N LEU A 142 -3.17 10.31 6.00
CA LEU A 142 -3.07 11.37 4.98
C LEU A 142 -3.85 12.60 5.43
#